data_AF-A0A948BCC1-F1
#
_entry.id   AF-A0A948BCC1-F1
#
_cell.length_a   1.000
_cell.length_b   1.000
_cell.length_c   1.000
_cell.angle_alpha   90.00
_cell.angle_beta   90.00
_cell.angle_gamma   90.00
#
_symmetry.space_group_name_H-M   'P 1'
#
loop_
_entity.id
_entity.type
_entity.pdbx_description
1 polymer ?
#
loop_
_entity_poly.entity_id
_entity_poly.type
_entity_poly.pdbx_seq_one_letter_code
_entity_poly.pdbx_strand_id
1 'polypeptide(L)' 'MGEAIRISCDEARAKVQSGQALLVCAYNKEEKFNNNHLDGAVSFADFSEMASKLPKDKEIIFYCA' A
#
# COMPACT_ATOMS: atom_id res chain seq x y z
N MET A 1 16.69 -9.75 10.33
CA MET A 1 15.41 -9.54 9.62
C MET A 1 14.93 -8.15 9.96
N GLY A 2 14.65 -7.30 8.98
CA GLY A 2 14.12 -5.96 9.23
C GLY A 2 12.63 -6.05 9.56
N GLU A 3 12.23 -5.61 10.74
CA GLU A 3 10.83 -5.45 11.09
C GLU A 3 10.25 -4.26 10.31
N ALA A 4 9.07 -4.43 9.72
CA ALA A 4 8.38 -3.32 9.09
C ALA A 4 7.89 -2.33 10.16
N ILE A 5 8.18 -1.05 9.97
CA ILE A 5 7.72 0.02 10.86
C ILE A 5 6.20 0.12 10.76
N ARG A 6 5.50 0.03 11.90
CA ARG A 6 4.05 0.24 11.97
C ARG A 6 3.76 1.71 12.23
N ILE A 7 2.83 2.25 11.47
CA ILE A 7 2.34 3.62 11.62
C ILE A 7 0.83 3.59 11.85
N SER A 8 0.28 4.68 12.38
CA SER A 8 -1.16 4.81 12.58
C SER A 8 -1.90 5.00 11.25
N CYS A 9 -3.17 4.58 11.19
CA CYS A 9 -4.00 4.73 9.99
C CYS A 9 -4.14 6.19 9.53
N ASP A 10 -4.17 7.14 10.48
CA ASP A 10 -4.24 8.57 10.20
C ASP A 10 -2.97 9.08 9.48
N GLU A 11 -1.80 8.70 10.00
CA GLU A 11 -0.51 9.02 9.38
C GLU A 11 -0.39 8.40 7.99
N ALA A 12 -0.76 7.12 7.85
CA ALA A 12 -0.75 6.43 6.56
C ALA A 12 -1.61 7.17 5.52
N ARG A 13 -2.82 7.59 5.91
CA ARG A 13 -3.74 8.33 5.04
C ARG A 13 -3.15 9.69 4.64
N ALA A 14 -2.60 10.44 5.59
CA ALA A 14 -2.00 11.75 5.32
C ALA A 14 -0.83 11.65 4.32
N LYS A 15 0.02 10.64 4.47
CA LYS A 15 1.16 10.39 3.57
C LYS A 15 0.73 9.97 2.16
N VAL A 16 -0.30 9.14 2.06
CA VAL A 16 -0.86 8.69 0.77
C VAL A 16 -1.53 9.86 0.05
N GLN A 17 -2.34 10.65 0.76
CA GLN A 17 -2.98 11.85 0.20
C GLN A 17 -1.98 12.93 -0.24
N SER A 18 -0.85 13.03 0.46
CA SER A 18 0.24 13.93 0.07
C SER A 18 1.11 13.39 -1.08
N GLY A 19 0.82 12.18 -1.58
CA GLY A 19 1.60 11.52 -2.63
C GLY A 19 2.99 11.05 -2.17
N GLN A 20 3.27 11.08 -0.87
CA GLN A 20 4.56 10.68 -0.30
C GLN A 20 4.69 9.16 -0.19
N ALA A 21 3.58 8.47 0.08
CA ALA A 21 3.55 7.02 0.21
C ALA A 21 2.56 6.35 -0.75
N LEU A 22 2.83 5.08 -1.09
CA LEU A 22 1.92 4.20 -1.81
C LEU A 22 1.20 3.29 -0.82
N LEU A 23 -0.14 3.24 -0.89
CA LEU A 23 -0.93 2.33 -0.06
C LEU A 23 -1.16 1.02 -0.81
N VAL A 24 -0.65 -0.09 -0.28
CA VAL A 24 -0.77 -1.41 -0.90
C VAL A 24 -1.63 -2.31 -0.04
N CYS A 25 -2.68 -2.85 -0.65
CA CYS A 25 -3.52 -3.85 0.00
C CYS A 25 -2.81 -5.20 -0.05
N ALA A 26 -2.41 -5.73 1.10
CA ALA A 26 -1.68 -6.99 1.23
C ALA A 26 -2.57 -8.24 1.09
N TYR A 27 -3.81 -8.10 0.60
CA TYR A 27 -4.67 -9.24 0.31
C TYR A 27 -4.22 -9.93 -0.97
N ASN A 28 -4.02 -11.26 -0.88
CA ASN A 28 -3.73 -12.11 -2.04
C ASN A 28 -4.94 -12.29 -2.98
N LYS A 29 -6.15 -11.88 -2.57
CA LYS A 29 -7.37 -12.05 -3.36
C LYS A 29 -7.89 -10.72 -3.89
N GLU A 30 -7.93 -10.58 -5.21
CA GLU A 30 -8.52 -9.42 -5.88
C GLU A 30 -9.99 -9.20 -5.52
N GLU A 31 -10.77 -10.26 -5.29
CA GLU A 31 -12.18 -10.12 -4.87
C GLU A 31 -12.33 -9.36 -3.54
N LYS A 32 -11.37 -9.52 -2.62
CA LYS A 32 -11.35 -8.80 -1.34
C LYS A 32 -10.99 -7.33 -1.56
N PHE A 33 -10.04 -7.07 -2.45
CA PHE A 33 -9.64 -5.71 -2.84
C PHE A 33 -10.80 -4.98 -3.53
N ASN A 34 -11.43 -5.56 -4.56
CA ASN A 34 -12.52 -4.90 -5.28
C ASN A 34 -13.70 -4.50 -4.37
N ASN A 35 -14.01 -5.31 -3.36
CA ASN A 35 -15.12 -5.01 -2.44
C ASN A 35 -14.74 -4.15 -1.22
N ASN A 36 -13.45 -4.08 -0.83
CA ASN A 36 -13.03 -3.48 0.45
C ASN A 36 -11.77 -2.59 0.35
N HIS A 37 -11.32 -2.25 -0.86
CA HIS A 37 -10.16 -1.38 -1.01
C HIS A 37 -10.44 0.01 -0.43
N LEU A 38 -9.40 0.59 0.15
CA LEU A 38 -9.43 1.99 0.55
C LEU A 38 -9.22 2.86 -0.69
N ASP A 39 -9.83 4.03 -0.72
CA ASP A 39 -9.62 4.98 -1.80
C ASP A 39 -8.14 5.34 -1.93
N GLY A 40 -7.60 5.22 -3.15
CA GLY A 40 -6.17 5.39 -3.44
C GLY A 40 -5.28 4.18 -3.11
N ALA A 41 -5.84 3.05 -2.68
CA ALA A 41 -5.09 1.81 -2.51
C ALA A 41 -4.81 1.12 -3.84
N VAL A 42 -3.68 0.39 -3.88
CA VAL A 42 -3.24 -0.43 -5.00
C VAL A 42 -3.34 -1.90 -4.58
N SER A 43 -3.75 -2.78 -5.50
CA SER A 43 -3.80 -4.21 -5.22
C SER A 43 -2.37 -4.78 -5.09
N PHE A 44 -2.23 -5.92 -4.41
CA PHE A 44 -0.92 -6.58 -4.33
C PHE A 44 -0.40 -7.01 -5.71
N ALA A 45 -1.30 -7.41 -6.63
CA ALA A 45 -0.95 -7.81 -7.99
C ALA A 45 -0.40 -6.62 -8.79
N ASP A 46 -1.13 -5.51 -8.81
CA ASP A 46 -0.70 -4.27 -9.45
C ASP A 46 0.63 -3.78 -8.87
N PHE A 47 0.75 -3.82 -7.53
CA PHE A 47 2.00 -3.49 -6.86
C PHE A 47 3.14 -4.36 -7.34
N SER A 48 2.96 -5.68 -7.45
CA SER A 48 4.01 -6.60 -7.92
C SER A 48 4.46 -6.30 -9.34
N GLU A 49 3.56 -5.86 -10.22
CA GLU A 49 3.89 -5.48 -11.61
C GLU A 49 4.65 -4.15 -11.67
N MET A 50 4.29 -3.17 -10.83
CA MET A 50 4.96 -1.88 -10.79
C MET A 50 6.19 -1.84 -9.87
N ALA A 51 6.34 -2.79 -8.94
CA ALA A 51 7.39 -2.80 -7.91
C ALA A 51 8.79 -2.67 -8.51
N SER A 52 9.02 -3.33 -9.66
CA SER A 52 10.29 -3.25 -10.39
C SER A 52 10.57 -1.87 -11.01
N LYS A 53 9.54 -1.03 -11.15
CA LYS A 53 9.57 0.31 -11.75
C LYS A 53 9.46 1.44 -10.71
N LEU A 54 9.09 1.11 -9.46
CA LEU A 54 8.92 2.11 -8.42
C LEU A 54 10.28 2.69 -7.99
N PRO A 55 10.34 4.01 -7.71
CA PRO A 55 11.55 4.62 -7.16
C PRO A 55 11.82 4.04 -5.77
N LYS A 56 13.10 3.75 -5.47
CA LYS A 56 13.51 3.15 -4.19
C LYS A 56 13.29 4.06 -2.97
N ASP A 57 13.09 5.35 -3.21
CA ASP A 57 12.80 6.35 -2.19
C ASP A 57 11.30 6.43 -1.84
N LYS A 58 10.44 5.75 -2.62
CA LYS A 58 9.00 5.76 -2.38
C LYS A 58 8.69 4.93 -1.14
N GLU A 59 8.03 5.56 -0.17
CA GLU A 59 7.50 4.84 0.99
C GLU A 59 6.33 3.96 0.55
N ILE A 60 6.35 2.69 0.97
CA ILE A 60 5.30 1.72 0.65
C ILE A 60 4.67 1.27 1.96
N ILE A 61 3.36 1.48 2.10
CA ILE A 61 2.59 1.13 3.27
C ILE A 61 1.72 -0.07 2.92
N PHE A 62 2.01 -1.22 3.52
CA PHE A 62 1.17 -2.41 3.39
C PHE A 62 0.09 -2.40 4.46
N TYR A 63 -1.16 -2.63 4.04
CA TYR A 63 -2.28 -2.80 4.96
C TYR A 63 -3.09 -4.06 4.64
N CYS A 64 -3.66 -4.65 5.67
CA CYS A 64 -4.61 -5.76 5.63
C CYS A 64 -5.74 -5.40 6.59
N ALA A 65 -6.96 -5.83 6.31
CA ALA A 65 -8.07 -5.79 7.28
C ALA A 65 -8.24 -7.13 8.00
#